data_AF-A0A3M1XQS9-F1
#
_entry.id   AF-A0A3M1XQS9-F1
#
_cell.length_a   1.000
_cell.length_b   1.000
_cell.length_c   1.000
_cell.angle_alpha   90.00
_cell.angle_beta   90.00
_cell.angle_gamma   90.00
#
_symmetry.space_group_name_H-M   'P 1'
#
loop_
_entity.id
_entity.type
_entity.pdbx_description
1 polymer ?
#
loop_
_entity_poly.entity_id
_entity_poly.type
_entity_poly.pdbx_seq_one_letter_code
_entity_poly.pdbx_strand_id
1 'polypeptide(L)'
;MNFTISLQCPQCGGPVELAETDRLFGCPYCRSRLHITANGAFRYWIPPKNTVTEDLIFIPYWRFKGFSLTVKKGETSVRLIDTTYPGTLLKGFPLSLGIRTQALSLKYITTDIPCFLLEPSPFKDILPTIQQRLNEADRLSPKGISTGPLDVISHTYIGETRSVV
;
A
#
# COMPACT_ATOMS: atom_id res chain seq x y z
N MET A 1 12.03 3.64 1.09
CA MET A 1 11.30 3.82 2.38
C MET A 1 10.19 2.79 2.42
N ASN A 2 10.14 1.97 3.47
CA ASN A 2 9.19 0.86 3.64
C ASN A 2 8.50 1.03 5.00
N PHE A 3 7.31 0.46 5.16
CA PHE A 3 6.68 0.36 6.47
C PHE A 3 7.44 -0.60 7.39
N THR A 4 7.36 -0.31 8.69
CA THR A 4 7.72 -1.25 9.75
C THR A 4 6.47 -2.03 10.17
N ILE A 5 6.59 -3.36 10.25
CA ILE A 5 5.54 -4.26 10.69
C ILE A 5 5.95 -4.87 12.02
N SER A 6 5.09 -4.72 13.03
CA SER A 6 5.23 -5.39 14.31
C SER A 6 4.51 -6.74 14.30
N LEU A 7 5.24 -7.79 14.63
CA LEU A 7 4.75 -9.17 14.71
C LEU A 7 5.24 -9.82 16.00
N GLN A 8 4.41 -10.65 16.64
CA GLN A 8 4.86 -11.52 17.71
C GLN A 8 5.35 -12.86 17.13
N CYS A 9 6.51 -13.32 17.56
CA CYS A 9 7.06 -14.61 17.14
C CYS A 9 6.11 -15.74 17.55
N PRO A 10 5.60 -16.57 16.62
CA PRO A 10 4.68 -17.66 16.95
C PRO A 10 5.32 -18.77 17.80
N GLN A 11 6.65 -18.84 17.84
CA GLN A 11 7.36 -19.86 18.63
C GLN A 11 7.62 -19.43 20.08
N CYS A 12 7.89 -18.15 20.34
CA CYS A 12 8.31 -17.69 21.68
C CYS A 12 7.60 -16.44 22.19
N GLY A 13 6.66 -15.87 21.44
CA GLY A 13 5.95 -14.63 21.78
C GLY A 13 6.79 -13.35 21.73
N GLY A 14 8.08 -13.44 21.41
CA GLY A 14 8.98 -12.28 21.37
C GLY A 14 8.58 -11.26 20.29
N PRO A 15 8.71 -9.94 20.54
CA PRO A 15 8.35 -8.91 19.58
C PRO A 15 9.38 -8.85 18.44
N VAL A 16 8.93 -8.89 17.20
CA VAL A 16 9.79 -8.80 16.01
C VAL A 16 9.30 -7.65 15.14
N GLU A 17 10.24 -6.82 14.69
CA GLU A 17 10.00 -5.78 13.71
C GLU A 17 10.52 -6.22 12.35
N LEU A 18 9.70 -6.05 11.32
CA LEU A 18 9.97 -6.49 9.95
C LEU A 18 9.76 -5.33 8.99
N ALA A 19 10.54 -5.27 7.92
CA ALA A 19 10.17 -4.46 6.78
C ALA A 19 9.00 -5.12 6.03
N GLU A 20 8.18 -4.32 5.36
CA GLU A 20 7.06 -4.83 4.55
C GLU A 20 7.45 -5.84 3.45
N THR A 21 8.70 -5.79 2.99
CA THR A 21 9.26 -6.69 1.98
C THR A 21 9.82 -7.98 2.59
N ASP A 22 9.97 -8.05 3.91
CA ASP A 22 10.56 -9.21 4.57
C ASP A 22 9.60 -10.39 4.52
N ARG A 23 10.09 -11.52 4.01
CA ARG A 23 9.36 -12.78 3.94
C ARG A 23 10.00 -13.85 4.82
N LEU A 24 11.33 -13.82 4.92
CA LEU A 24 12.15 -14.70 5.74
C LEU A 24 12.84 -13.87 6.79
N PHE A 25 12.74 -14.26 8.07
CA PHE A 25 13.40 -13.55 9.15
C PHE A 25 13.81 -14.50 10.28
N GLY A 26 14.83 -14.11 11.04
CA GLY A 26 15.25 -14.80 12.26
C GLY A 26 14.71 -14.10 13.49
N CYS A 27 14.10 -14.83 14.41
CA CYS A 27 13.68 -14.26 15.69
C CYS A 27 14.94 -13.98 16.55
N PRO A 28 15.17 -12.74 17.03
CA PRO A 28 16.34 -12.43 17.84
C PRO A 28 16.29 -13.07 19.25
N TYR A 29 15.11 -13.52 19.70
CA TYR A 29 14.90 -14.11 21.03
C TYR A 29 15.14 -15.62 21.04
N CYS A 30 14.39 -16.38 20.24
CA CYS A 30 14.49 -17.85 20.21
C CYS A 30 15.34 -18.39 19.05
N ARG A 31 15.84 -17.52 18.16
CA ARG A 31 16.70 -17.85 17.01
C ARG A 31 16.06 -18.76 15.95
N SER A 32 14.74 -18.98 16.03
CA SER A 32 14.03 -19.67 14.98
C SER A 32 14.00 -18.84 13.69
N ARG A 33 14.00 -19.54 12.55
CA ARG A 33 13.82 -18.94 11.24
C ARG A 33 12.38 -19.11 10.83
N LEU A 34 11.73 -18.02 10.48
CA LEU A 34 10.31 -17.97 10.18
C LEU A 34 10.12 -17.46 8.75
N HIS A 35 9.08 -17.98 8.10
CA HIS A 35 8.67 -17.58 6.76
C HIS A 35 7.21 -17.14 6.79
N ILE A 36 6.90 -15.96 6.25
CA ILE A 36 5.53 -15.42 6.19
C ILE A 36 5.00 -15.54 4.77
N THR A 37 3.84 -16.16 4.65
CA THR A 37 3.07 -16.26 3.41
C THR A 37 1.65 -15.76 3.62
N ALA A 38 1.08 -15.15 2.59
CA ALA A 38 -0.34 -14.81 2.54
C ALA A 38 -0.97 -15.41 1.29
N ASN A 39 -2.25 -15.76 1.37
CA ASN A 39 -3.03 -16.10 0.19
C ASN A 39 -3.50 -14.81 -0.49
N GLY A 40 -2.70 -14.31 -1.43
CA GLY A 40 -2.90 -13.02 -2.08
C GLY A 40 -2.06 -11.89 -1.48
N ALA A 41 -2.62 -10.68 -1.45
CA ALA A 41 -1.93 -9.52 -0.90
C ALA A 41 -1.90 -9.58 0.64
N PHE A 42 -0.77 -9.22 1.23
CA PHE A 42 -0.68 -9.06 2.68
C PHE A 42 -1.65 -7.98 3.17
N ARG A 43 -2.35 -8.29 4.25
CA ARG A 43 -3.33 -7.41 4.89
C ARG A 43 -2.76 -6.92 6.21
N TYR A 44 -2.63 -5.61 6.31
CA TYR A 44 -2.16 -4.89 7.48
C TYR A 44 -3.28 -4.03 8.02
N TRP A 45 -3.14 -3.60 9.26
CA TRP A 45 -3.98 -2.56 9.84
C TRP A 45 -3.13 -1.60 10.64
N ILE A 46 -3.63 -0.37 10.77
CA ILE A 46 -3.03 0.66 11.60
C ILE A 46 -3.68 0.55 12.98
N PRO A 47 -2.90 0.22 14.03
CA PRO A 47 -3.45 0.15 15.37
C PRO A 47 -3.93 1.54 15.83
N PRO A 48 -5.15 1.64 16.41
CA PRO A 48 -5.61 2.88 17.00
C PRO A 48 -4.69 3.23 18.17
N LYS A 49 -4.47 4.52 18.38
CA LYS A 49 -3.64 4.99 19.51
C LYS A 49 -4.25 4.62 20.87
N ASN A 50 -5.58 4.57 20.93
CA ASN A 50 -6.33 4.29 22.15
C ASN A 50 -7.01 2.93 22.02
N THR A 51 -7.17 2.24 23.14
CA THR A 51 -8.00 1.03 23.23
C THR A 51 -9.44 1.41 22.91
N VAL A 52 -9.95 0.90 21.80
CA VAL A 52 -11.34 1.15 21.39
C VAL A 52 -12.22 0.10 22.03
N THR A 53 -13.25 0.54 22.74
CA THR A 53 -14.24 -0.29 23.43
C THR A 53 -15.47 -0.62 22.58
N GLU A 54 -15.54 -0.08 21.36
CA GLU A 54 -16.65 -0.20 20.41
C GLU A 54 -16.26 -1.07 19.20
N ASP A 55 -17.26 -1.55 18.46
CA ASP A 55 -17.07 -2.30 17.22
C ASP A 55 -16.39 -1.41 16.16
N LEU A 56 -15.14 -1.75 15.81
CA LEU A 56 -14.38 -1.03 14.80
C LEU A 56 -14.76 -1.47 13.39
N ILE A 57 -14.86 -0.51 12.47
CA ILE A 57 -14.98 -0.78 11.03
C ILE A 57 -13.66 -0.42 10.35
N PHE A 58 -13.01 -1.42 9.75
CA PHE A 58 -11.79 -1.24 8.96
C PHE A 58 -12.14 -1.06 7.49
N ILE A 59 -11.54 -0.01 6.92
CA ILE A 59 -11.76 0.38 5.53
C ILE A 59 -10.49 0.07 4.76
N PRO A 60 -10.56 -0.82 3.76
CA PRO A 60 -9.37 -1.26 3.06
C PRO A 60 -8.81 -0.15 2.18
N TYR A 61 -7.51 0.06 2.27
CA TYR A 61 -6.74 0.86 1.34
C TYR A 61 -5.72 -0.02 0.63
N TRP A 62 -5.76 -0.02 -0.69
CA TRP A 62 -4.66 -0.56 -1.47
C TRP A 62 -3.48 0.37 -1.39
N ARG A 63 -2.37 -0.14 -0.88
CA ARG A 63 -1.06 0.46 -1.11
C ARG A 63 -0.36 -0.25 -2.25
N PHE A 64 0.26 0.54 -3.10
CA PHE A 64 1.06 0.04 -4.20
C PHE A 64 2.29 0.92 -4.36
N LYS A 65 3.42 0.26 -4.59
CA LYS A 65 4.72 0.90 -4.76
C LYS A 65 5.39 0.38 -6.02
N GLY A 66 5.80 1.32 -6.87
CA GLY A 66 6.30 1.01 -8.21
C GLY A 66 6.67 2.24 -9.00
N PHE A 67 6.88 2.05 -10.30
CA PHE A 67 7.21 3.10 -11.23
C PHE A 67 6.04 3.37 -12.18
N SER A 68 5.71 4.64 -12.38
CA SER A 68 4.99 5.13 -13.55
C SER A 68 6.00 5.43 -14.64
N LEU A 69 5.79 4.89 -15.83
CA LEU A 69 6.51 5.27 -17.02
C LEU A 69 5.54 5.98 -17.96
N THR A 70 5.87 7.22 -18.32
CA THR A 70 5.13 8.00 -19.30
C THR A 70 6.05 8.24 -20.49
N VAL A 71 5.66 7.70 -21.65
CA VAL A 71 6.38 7.92 -22.91
C VAL A 71 5.63 8.98 -23.70
N LYS A 72 6.31 10.08 -23.98
CA LYS A 72 5.86 11.17 -24.84
C LYS A 72 6.71 11.21 -26.11
N LYS A 73 6.27 11.98 -27.11
CA LYS A 73 7.05 12.17 -28.34
C LYS A 73 8.40 12.82 -28.01
N GLY A 74 9.47 12.02 -28.06
CA GLY A 74 10.85 12.45 -27.81
C GLY A 74 11.29 12.49 -26.34
N GLU A 75 10.44 12.11 -25.39
CA GLU A 75 10.79 12.10 -23.96
C GLU A 75 10.18 10.88 -23.25
N THR A 76 10.95 10.26 -22.35
CA THR A 76 10.44 9.25 -21.42
C THR A 76 10.63 9.77 -20.01
N SER A 77 9.54 9.91 -19.26
CA SER A 77 9.59 10.25 -17.85
C SER A 77 9.30 9.01 -17.00
N VAL A 78 10.08 8.86 -15.93
CA VAL A 78 9.90 7.79 -14.95
C VAL A 78 9.67 8.43 -13.59
N ARG A 79 8.63 7.99 -12.91
CA ARG A 79 8.25 8.48 -11.58
C ARG A 79 8.10 7.32 -10.61
N LEU A 80 8.79 7.38 -9.49
CA LEU A 80 8.53 6.49 -8.36
C LEU A 80 7.21 6.89 -7.70
N ILE A 81 6.31 5.93 -7.57
CA ILE A 81 5.01 6.06 -6.90
C ILE A 81 5.03 5.18 -5.66
N ASP A 82 4.65 5.79 -4.54
CA ASP A 82 4.30 5.11 -3.29
C ASP A 82 3.07 5.83 -2.75
N THR A 83 1.89 5.25 -2.98
CA THR A 83 0.63 5.87 -2.57
C THR A 83 -0.38 4.81 -2.14
N THR A 84 -1.41 5.30 -1.46
CA THR A 84 -2.58 4.51 -1.07
C THR A 84 -3.79 4.96 -1.88
N TYR A 85 -4.74 4.05 -2.07
CA TYR A 85 -6.00 4.31 -2.74
C TYR A 85 -7.11 3.48 -2.09
N PRO A 86 -8.33 4.02 -1.89
CA PRO A 86 -9.44 3.26 -1.32
C PRO A 86 -9.69 1.95 -2.07
N GLY A 87 -9.65 0.83 -1.36
CA GLY A 87 -10.02 -0.48 -1.88
C GLY A 87 -11.52 -0.76 -1.83
N THR A 88 -12.34 0.29 -1.79
CA THR A 88 -13.80 0.19 -1.72
C THR A 88 -14.44 1.16 -2.70
N LEU A 89 -15.62 0.82 -3.20
CA LEU A 89 -16.44 1.68 -4.06
C LEU A 89 -17.26 2.70 -3.25
N LEU A 90 -17.22 2.62 -1.91
CA LEU A 90 -17.88 3.56 -1.04
C LEU A 90 -17.30 4.97 -1.23
N LYS A 91 -18.19 5.94 -1.42
CA LYS A 91 -17.84 7.36 -1.55
C LYS A 91 -17.63 7.99 -0.17
N GLY A 92 -16.87 9.07 -0.12
CA GLY A 92 -16.67 9.87 1.11
C GLY A 92 -15.33 9.63 1.82
N PHE A 93 -14.53 8.67 1.35
CA PHE A 93 -13.20 8.40 1.91
C PHE A 93 -12.10 9.22 1.24
N PRO A 94 -11.06 9.63 1.99
CA PRO A 94 -9.95 10.37 1.42
C PRO A 94 -9.24 9.52 0.37
N LEU A 95 -8.79 10.17 -0.69
CA LEU A 95 -8.18 9.51 -1.86
C LEU A 95 -6.84 8.85 -1.55
N SER A 96 -6.19 9.26 -0.46
CA SER A 96 -4.98 8.66 0.10
C SER A 96 -5.01 8.86 1.60
N LEU A 97 -4.44 7.92 2.36
CA LEU A 97 -4.25 8.04 3.79
C LEU A 97 -3.23 9.13 4.17
N GLY A 98 -2.40 9.60 3.23
CA GLY A 98 -1.39 10.63 3.50
C GLY A 98 -0.32 10.22 4.51
N ILE A 99 -0.22 8.91 4.80
CA ILE A 99 0.66 8.37 5.82
C ILE A 99 2.11 8.33 5.33
N ARG A 100 3.03 8.83 6.16
CA ARG A 100 4.46 8.58 5.98
C ARG A 100 4.80 7.20 6.52
N THR A 101 5.41 6.37 5.66
CA THR A 101 5.76 4.98 5.96
C THR A 101 6.70 4.80 7.15
N GLN A 102 7.50 5.83 7.46
CA GLN A 102 8.47 5.84 8.57
C GLN A 102 7.86 6.19 9.93
N ALA A 103 6.60 6.64 9.98
CA ALA A 103 6.00 7.18 11.20
C ALA A 103 5.03 6.22 11.90
N LEU A 104 4.69 5.10 11.27
CA LEU A 104 3.67 4.17 11.76
C LEU A 104 4.15 2.72 11.68
N SER A 105 3.97 2.01 12.79
CA SER A 105 4.16 0.56 12.87
C SER A 105 2.82 -0.13 12.57
N LEU A 106 2.81 -0.93 11.51
CA LEU A 106 1.65 -1.72 11.08
C LEU A 106 1.63 -3.06 11.80
N LYS A 107 0.45 -3.68 11.88
CA LYS A 107 0.29 -5.07 12.35
C LYS A 107 -0.41 -5.90 11.29
N TYR A 108 -0.13 -7.20 11.26
CA TYR A 108 -0.94 -8.12 10.47
C TYR A 108 -2.37 -8.17 11.02
N ILE A 109 -3.34 -8.27 10.11
CA ILE A 109 -4.72 -8.57 10.51
C ILE A 109 -4.76 -10.05 10.93
N THR A 110 -5.24 -10.31 12.14
CA THR A 110 -5.50 -11.64 12.68
C THR A 110 -7.00 -11.81 12.91
N THR A 111 -7.48 -13.05 12.96
CA THR A 111 -8.90 -13.39 13.13
C THR A 111 -9.47 -12.98 14.49
N ASP A 112 -8.62 -12.63 15.44
CA ASP A 112 -8.99 -12.37 16.84
C ASP A 112 -9.43 -10.92 17.11
N ILE A 113 -9.48 -10.07 16.08
CA ILE A 113 -9.86 -8.66 16.22
C ILE A 113 -11.39 -8.54 16.12
N PRO A 114 -12.10 -8.04 17.15
CA PRO A 114 -13.54 -7.79 17.09
C PRO A 114 -13.80 -6.55 16.23
N CYS A 115 -13.76 -6.74 14.91
CA CYS A 115 -13.95 -5.66 13.96
C CYS A 115 -14.64 -6.13 12.67
N PHE A 116 -15.32 -5.19 12.02
CA PHE A 116 -15.86 -5.38 10.69
C PHE A 116 -14.79 -5.02 9.65
N LEU A 117 -14.28 -6.03 8.96
CA LEU A 117 -13.35 -5.88 7.85
C LEU A 117 -14.13 -5.81 6.54
N LEU A 118 -14.10 -4.66 5.87
CA LEU A 118 -14.61 -4.57 4.52
C LEU A 118 -13.62 -5.26 3.57
N GLU A 119 -14.13 -6.18 2.75
CA GLU A 119 -13.31 -6.86 1.75
C GLU A 119 -12.85 -5.87 0.66
N PRO A 120 -11.54 -5.83 0.33
CA PRO A 120 -11.05 -4.96 -0.72
C PRO A 120 -11.58 -5.41 -2.08
N SER A 121 -12.04 -4.45 -2.88
CA SER A 121 -12.26 -4.64 -4.31
C SER A 121 -10.96 -5.12 -4.96
N PRO A 122 -11.01 -6.07 -5.91
CA PRO A 122 -9.81 -6.57 -6.58
C PRO A 122 -8.94 -5.44 -7.13
N PHE A 123 -7.62 -5.55 -6.95
CA PHE A 123 -6.68 -4.50 -7.39
C PHE A 123 -6.82 -4.15 -8.88
N LYS A 124 -7.15 -5.14 -9.73
CA LYS A 124 -7.39 -4.95 -11.17
C LYS A 124 -8.51 -3.95 -11.47
N ASP A 125 -9.50 -3.83 -10.59
CA ASP A 125 -10.68 -3.00 -10.83
C ASP A 125 -10.40 -1.54 -10.47
N ILE A 126 -9.44 -1.29 -9.57
CA ILE A 126 -9.03 0.08 -9.17
C ILE A 126 -7.88 0.63 -10.03
N LEU A 127 -7.12 -0.25 -10.71
CA LEU A 127 -5.97 0.13 -11.53
C LEU A 127 -6.29 1.21 -12.58
N PRO A 128 -7.40 1.14 -13.35
CA PRO A 128 -7.73 2.17 -14.33
C PRO A 128 -7.92 3.55 -13.70
N THR A 129 -8.56 3.61 -12.53
CA THR A 129 -8.80 4.87 -11.81
C THR A 129 -7.49 5.46 -11.28
N ILE A 130 -6.57 4.61 -10.82
CA ILE A 130 -5.21 5.02 -10.43
C ILE A 130 -4.47 5.60 -11.64
N GLN A 131 -4.48 4.89 -12.78
CA GLN A 131 -3.80 5.32 -14.00
C GLN A 131 -4.32 6.68 -14.49
N GLN A 132 -5.64 6.88 -14.49
CA GLN A 132 -6.25 8.15 -14.87
C GLN A 132 -5.73 9.31 -14.00
N ARG A 133 -5.62 9.10 -12.68
CA ARG A 133 -5.12 10.14 -11.76
C ARG A 133 -3.64 10.42 -11.90
N LEU A 134 -2.83 9.40 -12.17
CA LEU A 134 -1.41 9.59 -12.46
C LEU A 134 -1.24 10.47 -13.70
N ASN A 135 -2.07 10.24 -14.73
CA ASN A 135 -2.10 11.09 -15.92
C ASN A 135 -2.51 12.54 -15.60
N GLU A 136 -3.50 12.74 -14.74
CA GLU A 136 -3.92 14.08 -14.29
C GLU A 136 -2.82 14.80 -13.50
N ALA A 137 -2.12 14.08 -12.61
CA ALA A 137 -1.01 14.64 -11.84
C ALA A 137 0.20 15.01 -12.72
N ASP A 138 0.46 14.25 -13.77
CA ASP A 138 1.51 14.56 -14.74
C ASP A 138 1.18 15.82 -15.56
N ARG A 139 -0.11 16.12 -15.79
CA ARG A 139 -0.53 17.39 -16.43
C ARG A 139 -0.27 18.63 -15.56
N LEU A 140 -0.19 18.46 -14.24
CA LEU A 140 -0.02 19.54 -13.27
C LEU A 140 1.46 19.78 -12.88
N SER A 141 2.39 18.93 -13.32
CA SER A 141 3.80 19.08 -12.98
C SER A 141 4.43 20.26 -13.75
N PRO A 142 5.13 21.20 -13.09
CA PRO A 142 5.61 22.46 -13.68
C PRO A 142 6.83 22.30 -14.61
N LYS A 143 7.30 21.07 -14.88
CA LYS A 143 8.35 20.82 -15.87
C LYS A 143 7.72 20.44 -17.21
N GLY A 144 7.68 21.43 -18.11
CA GLY A 144 7.81 21.21 -19.54
C GLY A 144 6.50 21.13 -20.32
N ILE A 145 6.13 22.29 -20.88
CA ILE A 145 5.33 22.48 -22.10
C ILE A 145 3.88 21.98 -22.03
N SER A 146 2.96 22.94 -21.97
CA SER A 146 1.55 22.76 -22.32
C SER A 146 1.44 22.08 -23.69
N THR A 147 1.19 20.77 -23.69
CA THR A 147 0.87 20.01 -24.90
C THR A 147 -0.34 19.15 -24.59
N GLY A 148 -1.34 19.26 -25.46
CA GLY A 148 -2.65 18.65 -25.29
C GLY A 148 -2.61 17.11 -25.23
N PRO A 149 -3.79 16.47 -25.14
CA PRO A 149 -3.94 15.01 -24.96
C PRO A 149 -3.32 14.12 -26.06
N LEU A 150 -2.65 14.68 -27.07
CA LEU A 150 -2.18 14.02 -28.29
C LEU A 150 -0.70 13.59 -28.28
N ASP A 151 0.11 13.94 -27.27
CA ASP A 151 1.55 13.64 -27.25
C ASP A 151 1.98 12.47 -26.33
N VAL A 152 1.04 11.87 -25.59
CA VAL A 152 1.33 10.68 -24.74
C VAL A 152 1.13 9.41 -25.57
N ILE A 153 2.22 8.70 -25.82
CA ILE A 153 2.24 7.46 -26.62
C ILE A 153 1.83 6.27 -25.75
N SER A 154 2.33 6.18 -24.52
CA SER A 154 1.99 5.10 -23.60
C SER A 154 2.21 5.47 -22.15
N HIS A 155 1.36 4.96 -21.26
CA HIS A 155 1.53 5.01 -19.82
C HIS A 155 1.47 3.59 -19.25
N THR A 156 2.41 3.23 -18.38
CA THR A 156 2.44 1.90 -17.76
C THR A 156 2.91 1.99 -16.32
N TYR A 157 2.27 1.21 -15.46
CA TYR A 157 2.66 1.05 -14.07
C TYR A 157 3.35 -0.29 -13.87
N ILE A 158 4.56 -0.26 -13.32
CA ILE A 158 5.33 -1.44 -12.93
C ILE A 158 5.49 -1.42 -11.42
N GLY A 159 4.74 -2.27 -10.70
CA GLY A 159 4.75 -2.32 -9.24
C GLY A 159 5.27 -3.64 -8.70
N GLU A 160 6.19 -3.55 -7.75
CA GLU A 160 6.81 -4.71 -7.08
C GLU A 160 6.08 -5.10 -5.80
N THR A 161 5.45 -4.15 -5.10
CA THR A 161 4.83 -4.40 -3.79
C THR A 161 3.39 -3.89 -3.77
N ARG A 162 2.47 -4.78 -3.38
CA ARG A 162 1.05 -4.49 -3.16
C ARG A 162 0.64 -5.02 -1.81
N SER A 163 -0.04 -4.19 -1.04
CA SER A 163 -0.56 -4.54 0.28
C SER A 163 -1.91 -3.86 0.50
N VAL A 164 -2.71 -4.44 1.37
CA VAL A 164 -3.94 -3.82 1.87
C VAL A 164 -3.63 -3.32 3.27
N VAL A 165 -3.93 -2.06 3.54
CA VAL A 165 -3.76 -1.39 4.84
C VAL A 165 -5.13 -0.95 5.37
#